data_AF-A0A317E1S6-F1
#
_entry.id   AF-A0A317E1S6-F1
#
_cell.length_a   1.000
_cell.length_b   1.000
_cell.length_c   1.000
_cell.angle_alpha   90.00
_cell.angle_beta   90.00
_cell.angle_gamma   90.00
#
_symmetry.space_group_name_H-M   'P 1'
#
loop_
_entity.id
_entity.type
_entity.pdbx_description
1 polymer ?
#
loop_
_entity_poly.entity_id
_entity_poly.type
_entity_poly.pdbx_seq_one_letter_code
_entity_poly.pdbx_strand_id
1 'polypeptide(L)'
;MVLEYEYVWAHEYDKGCGNAVKSRPCCLIWVREKEGPQKQAFWVPISSVNDPSRPKLEIPSAERRSLGLRKQSWLLLDEMNIDWWPLQVRKIGGEGKGDFLYGSLSDHLYAQLVEGIRQHRERRRLIPRHAT
;
A
#
# COMPACT_ATOMS: atom_id res chain seq x y z
N MET A 1 5.33 2.22 -7.72
CA MET A 1 4.75 1.01 -8.37
C MET A 1 3.59 0.48 -7.53
N VAL A 2 2.65 -0.26 -8.12
CA VAL A 2 1.52 -0.89 -7.42
C VAL A 2 1.64 -2.41 -7.55
N LEU A 3 1.71 -3.09 -6.42
CA LEU A 3 1.94 -4.54 -6.32
C LEU A 3 0.85 -5.21 -5.49
N GLU A 4 0.64 -6.50 -5.70
CA GLU A 4 -0.15 -7.33 -4.79
C GLU A 4 0.65 -7.62 -3.51
N TYR A 5 0.08 -7.28 -2.34
CA TYR A 5 0.77 -7.30 -1.05
C TYR A 5 -0.16 -7.72 0.10
N GLU A 6 0.34 -8.53 1.03
CA GLU A 6 -0.37 -8.94 2.25
C GLU A 6 -0.40 -7.82 3.30
N TYR A 7 -1.31 -6.87 3.07
CA TYR A 7 -1.52 -5.70 3.91
C TYR A 7 -2.33 -6.05 5.17
N VAL A 8 -1.72 -5.85 6.35
CA VAL A 8 -2.42 -5.82 7.64
C VAL A 8 -2.90 -4.41 7.96
N TRP A 9 -4.18 -4.29 8.31
CA TRP A 9 -4.79 -3.05 8.74
C TRP A 9 -4.40 -2.68 10.18
N ALA A 10 -4.43 -1.39 10.48
CA ALA A 10 -4.14 -0.90 11.83
C ALA A 10 -4.98 -1.57 12.93
N HIS A 11 -6.27 -1.76 12.69
CA HIS A 11 -7.18 -2.42 13.63
C HIS A 11 -6.98 -3.94 13.74
N GLU A 12 -6.38 -4.59 12.73
CA GLU A 12 -5.99 -6.00 12.78
C GLU A 12 -4.70 -6.11 13.61
N TYR A 13 -3.73 -5.23 13.36
CA TYR A 13 -2.50 -5.13 14.14
C TYR A 13 -2.76 -4.91 15.63
N ASP A 14 -3.69 -4.00 15.98
CA ASP A 14 -4.07 -3.72 17.37
C ASP A 14 -4.68 -4.93 18.10
N LYS A 15 -5.22 -5.90 17.34
CA LYS A 15 -5.74 -7.17 17.87
C LYS A 15 -4.68 -8.27 17.95
N GLY A 16 -3.42 -7.95 17.66
CA GLY A 16 -2.32 -8.91 17.63
C GLY A 16 -2.26 -9.77 16.36
N CYS A 17 -2.98 -9.40 15.29
CA CYS A 17 -2.92 -10.14 14.04
C CYS A 17 -1.62 -9.82 13.27
N GLY A 18 -0.68 -10.76 13.30
CA GLY A 18 0.57 -10.66 12.52
C GLY A 18 0.41 -10.95 11.03
N ASN A 19 -0.68 -11.62 10.62
CA ASN A 19 -0.91 -12.03 9.23
C ASN A 19 -2.07 -11.24 8.62
N ALA A 20 -1.95 -10.92 7.33
CA ALA A 20 -3.03 -10.26 6.60
C ALA A 20 -4.16 -11.26 6.33
N VAL A 21 -5.40 -10.79 6.43
CA VAL A 21 -6.59 -11.59 6.07
C VAL A 21 -6.61 -11.92 4.58
N LYS A 22 -6.04 -11.03 3.75
CA LYS A 22 -5.90 -11.22 2.30
C LYS A 22 -4.85 -10.28 1.70
N SER A 23 -4.35 -10.64 0.54
CA SER A 23 -3.56 -9.74 -0.30
C SER A 23 -4.43 -8.66 -0.95
N ARG A 24 -3.83 -7.49 -1.21
CA ARG A 24 -4.48 -6.32 -1.81
C ARG A 24 -3.50 -5.57 -2.71
N PRO A 25 -3.99 -4.82 -3.72
CA PRO A 25 -3.16 -3.84 -4.41
C PRO A 25 -2.67 -2.77 -3.43
N CYS A 26 -1.35 -2.57 -3.37
CA CYS A 26 -0.70 -1.56 -2.54
C CYS A 26 0.34 -0.79 -3.36
N CYS A 27 0.45 0.51 -3.13
CA CYS A 27 1.51 1.33 -3.71
C CYS A 27 2.78 1.22 -2.86
N LEU A 28 3.86 0.72 -3.46
CA LEU A 28 5.20 0.85 -2.91
C LEU A 28 5.69 2.27 -3.19
N ILE A 29 5.78 3.08 -2.14
CA ILE A 29 6.12 4.49 -2.30
C ILE A 29 7.61 4.78 -2.09
N TRP A 30 8.30 3.97 -1.30
CA TRP A 30 9.72 4.14 -1.02
C TRP A 30 10.34 2.82 -0.56
N VAL A 31 11.55 2.53 -1.05
CA VAL A 31 12.44 1.51 -0.50
C VAL A 31 13.68 2.24 0.04
N ARG A 32 13.85 2.19 1.36
CA ARG A 32 15.01 2.77 2.06
C ARG A 32 16.06 1.68 2.27
N GLU A 33 17.31 1.98 1.92
CA GLU A 33 18.45 1.14 2.27
C GLU A 33 18.72 1.20 3.78
N LYS A 34 18.95 0.03 4.39
CA LYS A 34 19.41 -0.11 5.77
C LYS A 34 20.86 -0.58 5.78
N GLU A 35 21.48 -0.65 6.96
CA GLU A 35 22.83 -1.22 7.08
C GLU A 35 22.83 -2.67 6.56
N GLY A 36 23.79 -2.98 5.67
CA GLY A 36 23.90 -4.28 5.02
C GLY A 36 22.91 -4.49 3.85
N PRO A 37 22.55 -5.74 3.50
CA PRO A 37 21.74 -6.05 2.32
C PRO A 37 20.23 -5.77 2.52
N GLN A 38 19.82 -5.34 3.72
CA GLN A 38 18.43 -5.19 4.07
C GLN A 38 17.85 -3.88 3.48
N LYS A 39 16.63 -3.98 2.95
CA LYS A 39 15.88 -2.85 2.39
C LYS A 39 14.52 -2.76 3.06
N GLN A 40 14.14 -1.57 3.51
CA GLN A 40 12.85 -1.35 4.17
C GLN A 40 11.88 -0.66 3.20
N ALA A 41 10.75 -1.30 2.95
CA ALA A 41 9.70 -0.84 2.05
C ALA A 41 8.54 -0.17 2.82
N PHE A 42 7.98 0.86 2.20
CA PHE A 42 6.80 1.59 2.68
C PHE A 42 5.64 1.38 1.74
N TRP A 43 4.54 0.87 2.29
CA TRP A 43 3.39 0.40 1.54
C TRP A 43 2.14 1.19 1.88
N VAL A 44 1.52 1.79 0.88
CA VAL A 44 0.24 2.48 0.99
C VAL A 44 -0.86 1.58 0.44
N PRO A 45 -1.93 1.28 1.19
CA PRO A 45 -3.00 0.42 0.71
C PRO A 45 -3.89 1.16 -0.30
N ILE A 46 -4.37 0.42 -1.31
CA ILE A 46 -5.46 0.87 -2.17
C ILE A 46 -6.77 0.26 -1.66
N SER A 47 -7.73 1.11 -1.32
CA SER A 47 -9.06 0.71 -0.83
C SER A 47 -10.12 1.00 -1.88
N SER A 48 -11.11 0.10 -1.99
CA SER A 48 -12.37 0.36 -2.73
C SER A 48 -13.52 0.75 -1.81
N VAL A 49 -13.24 0.99 -0.53
CA VAL A 49 -14.20 1.47 0.45
C VAL A 49 -14.04 2.99 0.58
N ASN A 50 -15.14 3.71 0.35
CA ASN A 50 -15.21 5.15 0.52
C ASN A 50 -15.57 5.50 1.97
N ASP A 51 -14.58 5.54 2.86
CA ASP A 51 -14.76 5.98 4.25
C ASP A 51 -14.55 7.50 4.35
N PRO A 52 -15.60 8.32 4.56
CA PRO A 52 -15.47 9.77 4.62
C PRO A 52 -14.69 10.28 5.84
N SER A 53 -14.51 9.45 6.88
CA SER A 53 -13.78 9.83 8.08
C SER A 53 -12.26 9.81 7.92
N ARG A 54 -11.77 9.13 6.86
CA ARG A 54 -10.34 8.91 6.62
C ARG A 54 -9.83 9.80 5.49
N PRO A 55 -8.66 10.44 5.66
CA PRO A 55 -8.02 11.15 4.57
C PRO A 55 -7.56 10.15 3.51
N LYS A 56 -7.94 10.44 2.27
CA LYS A 56 -7.72 9.54 1.14
C LYS A 56 -7.60 10.35 -0.15
N LEU A 57 -6.81 9.83 -1.08
CA LEU A 57 -6.64 10.38 -2.41
C LEU A 57 -7.36 9.48 -3.42
N GLU A 58 -8.31 10.05 -4.15
CA GLU A 58 -9.01 9.31 -5.20
C GLU A 58 -8.06 8.96 -6.35
N ILE A 59 -8.14 7.72 -6.83
CA ILE A 59 -7.43 7.30 -8.04
C ILE A 59 -8.28 7.69 -9.25
N PRO A 60 -7.80 8.60 -10.13
CA PRO A 60 -8.55 9.02 -11.31
C PRO A 60 -8.91 7.84 -12.22
N SER A 61 -10.00 7.97 -12.97
CA SER A 61 -10.52 6.85 -13.77
C SER A 61 -9.51 6.29 -14.79
N ALA A 62 -8.63 7.14 -15.34
CA ALA A 62 -7.58 6.73 -16.28
C ALA A 62 -6.50 5.87 -15.61
N GLU A 63 -5.97 6.33 -14.48
CA GLU A 63 -5.01 5.60 -13.62
C GLU A 63 -5.60 4.29 -13.10
N ARG A 64 -6.87 4.32 -12.67
CA ARG A 64 -7.58 3.13 -12.22
C ARG A 64 -7.64 2.06 -13.32
N ARG A 65 -7.92 2.48 -14.57
CA ARG A 65 -7.97 1.58 -15.73
C ARG A 65 -6.58 1.03 -16.08
N SER A 66 -5.53 1.85 -16.07
CA SER A 66 -4.17 1.39 -16.36
C SER A 66 -3.68 0.37 -15.33
N LEU A 67 -4.13 0.48 -14.07
CA LEU A 67 -3.84 -0.47 -13.00
C LEU A 67 -4.78 -1.70 -13.00
N GLY A 68 -5.71 -1.84 -13.93
CA GLY A 68 -6.65 -2.96 -13.97
C GLY A 68 -7.67 -3.01 -12.81
N LEU A 69 -7.84 -1.92 -12.07
CA LEU A 69 -8.73 -1.86 -10.91
C LEU A 69 -10.19 -1.66 -11.36
N ARG A 70 -11.09 -2.58 -10.98
CA ARG A 70 -12.48 -2.59 -11.46
C ARG A 70 -13.39 -1.58 -10.76
N LYS A 71 -13.17 -1.35 -9.47
CA LYS A 71 -14.00 -0.48 -8.62
C LYS A 71 -13.32 0.87 -8.42
N GLN A 72 -14.11 1.91 -8.15
CA GLN A 72 -13.57 3.18 -7.67
C GLN A 72 -12.68 2.92 -6.46
N SER A 73 -11.51 3.56 -6.46
CA SER A 73 -10.44 3.24 -5.52
C SER A 73 -9.76 4.50 -5.00
N TRP A 74 -9.22 4.39 -3.80
CA TRP A 74 -8.51 5.45 -3.10
C TRP A 74 -7.21 4.94 -2.50
N LEU A 75 -6.18 5.77 -2.53
CA LEU A 75 -4.98 5.61 -1.72
C LEU A 75 -5.25 6.20 -0.34
N LEU A 76 -5.03 5.43 0.72
CA LEU A 76 -5.23 5.94 2.08
C LEU A 76 -4.00 6.71 2.53
N LEU A 77 -4.21 7.88 3.15
CA LEU A 77 -3.13 8.82 3.49
C LEU A 77 -2.72 8.76 4.97
N ASP A 78 -3.53 8.07 5.78
CA ASP A 78 -3.40 7.97 7.24
C ASP A 78 -2.82 6.64 7.72
N GLU A 79 -2.50 5.69 6.85
CA GLU A 79 -2.07 4.36 7.27
C GLU A 79 -1.11 3.73 6.27
N MET A 80 -0.03 3.13 6.77
CA MET A 80 0.98 2.48 5.95
C MET A 80 1.62 1.29 6.66
N ASN A 81 1.97 0.27 5.89
CA ASN A 81 2.83 -0.82 6.37
C ASN A 81 4.29 -0.49 6.12
N ILE A 82 5.14 -0.89 7.08
CA ILE A 82 6.59 -0.86 6.96
C ILE A 82 7.08 -2.31 7.07
N ASP A 83 7.78 -2.74 6.04
CA ASP A 83 8.16 -4.14 5.86
C ASP A 83 9.56 -4.26 5.27
N TRP A 84 10.16 -5.44 5.35
CA TRP A 84 11.38 -5.73 4.61
C TRP A 84 11.04 -5.99 3.15
N TRP A 85 11.78 -5.41 2.22
CA TRP A 85 11.64 -5.68 0.80
C TRP A 85 12.32 -7.02 0.44
N PRO A 86 11.70 -7.90 -0.37
CA PRO A 86 10.36 -7.86 -0.96
C PRO A 86 9.33 -8.73 -0.21
N LEU A 87 9.38 -8.79 1.12
CA LEU A 87 8.48 -9.65 1.90
C LEU A 87 7.01 -9.28 1.68
N GLN A 88 6.16 -10.29 1.84
CA GLN A 88 4.69 -10.16 1.75
C GLN A 88 4.14 -9.74 0.38
N VAL A 89 4.99 -9.57 -0.63
CA VAL A 89 4.59 -9.44 -2.03
C VAL A 89 4.06 -10.79 -2.53
N ARG A 90 2.96 -10.76 -3.30
CA ARG A 90 2.27 -11.95 -3.82
C ARG A 90 1.98 -11.80 -5.31
N LYS A 91 1.64 -12.91 -5.95
CA LYS A 91 1.13 -12.88 -7.32
C LYS A 91 -0.34 -12.45 -7.31
N ILE A 92 -0.73 -11.64 -8.30
CA ILE A 92 -2.10 -11.24 -8.55
C ILE A 92 -2.93 -12.50 -8.82
N GLY A 93 -4.01 -12.68 -8.06
CA GLY A 93 -4.90 -13.85 -8.18
C GLY A 93 -4.48 -15.10 -7.40
N GLY A 94 -3.38 -15.06 -6.62
CA GLY A 94 -2.94 -16.16 -5.76
C GLY A 94 -1.83 -17.02 -6.37
N GLU A 95 -1.67 -18.25 -5.86
CA GLU A 95 -0.59 -19.15 -6.27
C GLU A 95 -0.83 -19.71 -7.69
N GLY A 96 -0.01 -19.30 -8.65
CA GLY A 96 -0.13 -19.70 -10.07
C GLY A 96 0.80 -18.94 -11.02
N LYS A 97 0.49 -18.94 -12.32
CA LYS A 97 1.12 -18.05 -13.33
C LYS A 97 0.37 -16.71 -13.33
N GLY A 98 0.84 -15.75 -12.53
CA GLY A 98 0.31 -14.39 -12.45
C GLY A 98 1.43 -13.39 -12.23
N ASP A 99 1.22 -12.15 -12.66
CA ASP A 99 2.15 -11.03 -12.41
C ASP A 99 2.08 -10.61 -10.93
N PHE A 100 3.11 -9.91 -10.45
CA PHE A 100 3.12 -9.24 -9.14
C PHE A 100 2.70 -7.78 -9.27
N LEU A 101 2.90 -7.21 -10.47
CA LEU A 101 2.76 -5.78 -10.77
C LEU A 101 1.41 -5.48 -11.41
N TYR A 102 0.67 -4.56 -10.81
CA TYR A 102 -0.51 -3.95 -11.43
C TYR A 102 -0.11 -2.86 -12.42
N GLY A 103 0.97 -2.12 -12.11
CA GLY A 103 1.49 -1.02 -12.92
C GLY A 103 2.13 0.06 -12.05
N SER A 104 2.20 1.28 -12.57
CA SER A 104 2.73 2.44 -11.88
C SER A 104 1.71 3.58 -11.87
N LEU A 105 1.74 4.38 -10.81
CA LEU A 105 1.02 5.65 -10.79
C LEU A 105 1.74 6.65 -11.72
N SER A 106 1.02 7.61 -12.29
CA SER A 106 1.67 8.76 -12.93
C SER A 106 2.44 9.59 -11.90
N ASP A 107 3.43 10.35 -12.37
CA ASP A 107 4.20 11.27 -11.51
C ASP A 107 3.31 12.27 -10.80
N HIS A 108 2.23 12.73 -11.46
CA HIS A 108 1.28 13.66 -10.87
C HIS A 108 0.53 13.05 -9.67
N LEU A 109 -0.04 11.85 -9.84
CA LEU A 109 -0.77 11.17 -8.77
C LEU A 109 0.18 10.75 -7.64
N TYR A 110 1.39 10.32 -7.98
CA TYR A 110 2.43 10.01 -7.01
C TYR A 110 2.83 11.24 -6.18
N ALA A 111 3.01 12.40 -6.80
CA ALA A 111 3.31 13.64 -6.08
C ALA A 111 2.17 14.03 -5.12
N GLN A 112 0.90 13.91 -5.55
CA GLN A 112 -0.26 14.13 -4.69
C GLN A 112 -0.31 13.14 -3.51
N LEU A 113 0.04 11.88 -3.75
CA LEU A 113 0.12 10.86 -2.71
C LEU A 113 1.15 11.22 -1.65
N VAL A 114 2.37 11.56 -2.07
CA VAL A 114 3.46 11.94 -1.15
C VAL A 114 3.08 13.17 -0.34
N GLU A 115 2.52 14.19 -0.99
CA GLU A 115 2.07 15.41 -0.33
C GLU A 115 0.93 15.15 0.65
N GLY A 116 -0.07 14.34 0.27
CA GLY A 116 -1.16 13.95 1.16
C GLY A 116 -0.67 13.21 2.40
N ILE A 117 0.26 12.25 2.23
CA ILE A 117 0.90 11.54 3.35
C ILE A 117 1.66 12.50 4.28
N ARG A 118 2.30 13.53 3.70
CA ARG A 118 3.02 14.56 4.47
C ARG A 118 2.05 15.42 5.29
N GLN A 119 0.95 15.87 4.68
CA GLN A 119 -0.08 16.69 5.32
C GLN A 119 -0.77 15.95 6.48
N HIS A 120 -0.92 14.63 6.38
CA HIS A 120 -1.58 13.81 7.40
C HIS A 120 -0.61 13.14 8.38
N ARG A 121 0.65 13.58 8.45
CA ARG A 121 1.72 12.96 9.27
C ARG A 121 1.31 12.72 10.73
N GLU A 122 0.61 13.65 11.37
CA GLU A 122 0.26 13.56 12.80
C GLU A 122 -0.78 12.47 13.10
N ARG A 123 -1.65 12.16 12.13
CA ARG A 123 -2.68 11.12 12.27
C ARG A 123 -2.23 9.79 11.69
N ARG A 124 -1.08 9.77 11.01
CA ARG A 124 -0.61 8.62 10.24
C ARG A 124 -0.17 7.49 11.15
N ARG A 125 -0.74 6.32 10.93
CA ARG A 125 -0.32 5.07 11.57
C ARG A 125 0.71 4.37 10.69
N LEU A 126 1.83 4.00 11.29
CA LEU A 126 2.87 3.17 10.68
C LEU A 126 2.83 1.79 11.33
N ILE A 127 2.59 0.76 10.53
CA ILE A 127 2.37 -0.61 11.00
C ILE A 127 3.62 -1.43 10.68
N PRO A 128 4.44 -1.78 11.68
CA PRO A 128 5.59 -2.66 11.46
C PRO A 128 5.10 -4.09 11.22
N ARG A 129 5.54 -4.71 10.12
CA ARG A 129 5.15 -6.07 9.74
C ARG A 129 6.07 -7.14 10.28
N HIS A 130 7.30 -6.77 10.57
CA HIS A 130 8.26 -7.56 11.34
C HIS A 130 8.83 -6.65 12.43
N ALA A 131 8.49 -6.94 13.68
CA ALA A 131 9.25 -6.41 14.81
C ALA A 131 10.64 -7.08 14.76
N THR A 132 11.68 -6.27 14.97
CA THR A 132 13.06 -6.73 15.12
C THR A 132 13.19 -7.60 16.37
#